data_AF-A0A8T4HXL1-F1
#
_entry.id   AF-A0A8T4HXL1-F1
#
_cell.length_a   1.000
_cell.length_b   1.000
_cell.length_c   1.000
_cell.angle_alpha   90.00
_cell.angle_beta   90.00
_cell.angle_gamma   90.00
#
_symmetry.space_group_name_H-M   'P 1'
#
loop_
_entity.id
_entity.type
_entity.pdbx_description
1 polymer ?
#
loop_
_entity_poly.entity_id
_entity_poly.type
_entity_poly.pdbx_seq_one_letter_code
_entity_poly.pdbx_strand_id
1 'polypeptide(L)'
;PEYVADVRRITAGVGAPDFVAPQDWMCEPWVIYGRNQHLETGNPARFHGTREARGLTDDEPEQDLDTAVRFHQQRTVDNLIELRT
;
A
#
# COMPACT_ATOMS: atom_id res chain seq x y z
N PRO A 1 10.47 3.48 7.16
CA PRO A 1 9.51 3.91 6.11
C PRO A 1 8.52 4.94 6.65
N GLU A 2 8.00 5.83 5.80
CA GLU A 2 6.96 6.81 6.17
C GLU A 2 5.77 6.14 6.86
N TYR A 3 5.27 5.04 6.27
CA TYR A 3 4.22 4.20 6.85
C TYR A 3 4.47 3.81 8.32
N VAL A 4 5.66 3.27 8.63
CA VAL A 4 5.99 2.83 10.00
C VAL A 4 6.06 4.01 10.96
N ALA A 5 6.60 5.14 10.50
CA ALA A 5 6.66 6.36 11.29
C ALA A 5 5.24 6.89 11.61
N ASP A 6 4.33 6.85 10.65
CA ASP A 6 2.94 7.25 10.83
C ASP A 6 2.17 6.34 11.78
N VAL A 7 2.29 5.02 11.63
CA VAL A 7 1.64 4.06 12.54
C VAL A 7 2.15 4.25 13.98
N ARG A 8 3.45 4.46 14.16
CA ARG A 8 4.04 4.74 15.49
C ARG A 8 3.51 6.06 16.06
N ARG A 9 3.46 7.12 15.25
CA ARG A 9 2.92 8.43 15.64
C ARG A 9 1.45 8.33 16.05
N ILE A 10 0.63 7.63 15.28
CA ILE A 10 -0.79 7.41 15.59
C ILE A 10 -0.90 6.62 16.89
N THR A 11 -0.19 5.51 17.02
CA THR A 11 -0.19 4.66 18.22
C THR A 11 0.19 5.45 19.48
N ALA A 12 1.18 6.33 19.39
CA ALA A 12 1.58 7.20 20.49
C ALA A 12 0.51 8.23 20.88
N GLY A 13 -0.30 8.69 19.92
CA GLY A 13 -1.34 9.69 20.14
C GLY A 13 -2.69 9.12 20.59
N VAL A 14 -3.08 7.93 20.11
CA VAL A 14 -4.44 7.38 20.32
C VAL A 14 -4.47 5.98 20.92
N GLY A 15 -3.30 5.34 21.14
CA GLY A 15 -3.19 3.94 21.56
C GLY A 15 -3.11 2.97 20.38
N ALA A 16 -2.75 1.72 20.66
CA ALA A 16 -2.63 0.68 19.63
C ALA A 16 -4.03 0.34 19.08
N PRO A 17 -4.27 0.43 17.76
CA PRO A 17 -5.57 0.06 17.19
C PRO A 17 -5.79 -1.44 17.33
N ASP A 18 -6.97 -1.86 17.80
CA ASP A 18 -7.36 -3.28 17.86
C ASP A 18 -7.48 -3.94 16.47
N PHE A 19 -7.50 -3.14 15.41
CA PHE A 19 -7.71 -3.57 14.03
C PHE A 19 -6.57 -3.16 13.09
N VAL A 20 -5.30 -3.21 13.52
CA VAL A 20 -4.19 -3.22 12.54
C VAL A 20 -4.18 -4.55 11.76
N ALA A 21 -5.32 -4.93 11.18
CA ALA A 21 -5.35 -5.77 10.01
C ALA A 21 -4.63 -4.96 8.92
N PRO A 22 -3.55 -5.50 8.32
CA PRO A 22 -2.83 -4.82 7.27
C PRO A 22 -3.71 -4.78 6.03
N GLN A 23 -4.64 -3.82 6.00
CA GLN A 23 -5.37 -3.41 4.80
C GLN A 23 -4.50 -2.51 3.92
N ASP A 24 -3.26 -2.24 4.30
CA ASP A 24 -2.36 -1.32 3.58
C ASP A 24 -1.94 -1.85 2.21
N TRP A 25 -2.05 -3.17 2.02
CA TRP A 25 -1.70 -3.85 0.78
C TRP A 25 -2.75 -4.92 0.44
N MET A 26 -4.01 -4.49 0.30
CA MET A 26 -5.06 -5.39 -0.19
C MET A 26 -4.73 -5.83 -1.63
N CYS A 27 -4.97 -7.11 -1.91
CA CYS A 27 -4.44 -7.78 -3.11
C CYS A 27 -5.36 -7.66 -4.34
N GLU A 28 -6.45 -6.89 -4.25
CA GLU A 28 -7.41 -6.80 -5.34
C GLU A 28 -6.86 -5.95 -6.50
N PRO A 29 -7.17 -6.31 -7.77
CA PRO A 29 -6.60 -5.65 -8.93
C PRO A 29 -6.77 -4.13 -8.95
N TRP A 30 -7.88 -3.60 -8.45
CA TRP A 30 -8.12 -2.16 -8.41
C TRP A 30 -7.24 -1.43 -7.39
N VAL A 31 -6.79 -2.11 -6.34
CA VAL A 31 -5.81 -1.59 -5.37
C VAL A 31 -4.40 -1.69 -5.98
N ILE A 32 -4.04 -2.83 -6.56
CA ILE A 32 -2.73 -3.01 -7.20
C ILE A 32 -2.50 -1.94 -8.29
N TYR A 33 -3.49 -1.79 -9.17
CA TYR A 33 -3.39 -0.99 -10.41
C TYR A 33 -4.06 0.38 -10.34
N GLY A 34 -4.62 0.80 -9.19
CA GLY A 34 -5.22 2.13 -9.05
C GLY A 34 -6.46 2.37 -9.91
N ARG A 35 -7.20 1.31 -10.23
CA ARG A 35 -8.41 1.38 -11.06
C ARG A 35 -9.66 1.70 -10.24
N ASN A 36 -9.57 2.68 -9.36
CA ASN A 36 -10.71 3.15 -8.59
C ASN A 36 -11.76 3.74 -9.54
N GLN A 37 -12.95 3.15 -9.57
CA GLN A 37 -14.04 3.55 -10.46
C GLN A 37 -14.81 4.78 -9.95
N HIS A 38 -14.58 5.20 -8.70
CA HIS A 38 -15.38 6.22 -8.02
C HIS A 38 -14.80 7.64 -8.15
N LEU A 39 -13.60 7.81 -8.72
CA LEU A 39 -12.95 9.11 -8.91
C LEU A 39 -12.41 9.26 -10.34
N GLU A 40 -12.65 10.42 -10.95
CA GLU A 40 -12.15 10.75 -12.28
C GLU A 40 -10.62 10.74 -12.35
N THR A 41 -10.05 10.48 -13.53
CA THR A 41 -8.60 10.27 -13.72
C THR A 41 -7.74 11.48 -13.33
N GLY A 42 -8.28 12.70 -13.45
CA GLY A 42 -7.58 13.92 -13.05
C GLY A 42 -7.78 14.35 -11.59
N ASN A 43 -8.51 13.56 -10.79
CA ASN A 43 -8.77 13.93 -9.41
C ASN A 43 -7.51 13.74 -8.54
N PRO A 44 -7.04 14.77 -7.79
CA PRO A 44 -5.83 14.67 -6.99
C PRO A 44 -5.93 13.67 -5.82
N ALA A 45 -7.14 13.31 -5.39
CA ALA A 45 -7.38 12.27 -4.39
C ALA A 45 -7.50 10.87 -5.00
N ARG A 46 -7.34 10.74 -6.33
CA ARG A 46 -7.39 9.43 -6.98
C ARG A 46 -6.20 8.59 -6.52
N PHE A 47 -6.50 7.39 -6.05
CA PHE A 47 -5.46 6.41 -5.77
C PHE A 47 -4.94 5.80 -7.07
N HIS A 48 -3.64 5.97 -7.33
CA HIS A 48 -2.96 5.48 -8.54
C HIS A 48 -2.40 4.06 -8.40
N GLY A 49 -2.79 3.36 -7.34
CA GLY A 49 -2.30 2.02 -7.05
C GLY A 49 -0.92 2.08 -6.44
N THR A 50 -0.12 1.05 -6.74
CA THR A 50 1.12 0.77 -6.00
C THR A 50 2.34 0.63 -6.91
N ARG A 51 2.22 1.15 -8.12
CA ARG A 51 3.22 1.03 -9.17
C ARG A 51 4.58 1.59 -8.75
N GLU A 52 4.58 2.82 -8.23
CA GLU A 52 5.79 3.48 -7.72
C GLU A 52 6.44 2.68 -6.59
N ALA A 53 5.64 2.18 -5.64
CA ALA A 53 6.17 1.38 -4.54
C ALA A 53 6.79 0.06 -5.00
N ARG A 54 6.33 -0.48 -6.14
CA ARG A 54 6.92 -1.66 -6.82
C ARG A 54 8.17 -1.30 -7.63
N GLY A 55 8.60 -0.04 -7.61
CA GLY A 55 9.79 0.46 -8.30
C GLY A 55 9.62 0.66 -9.81
N LEU A 56 8.38 0.69 -10.30
CA LEU A 56 8.09 0.87 -11.71
C LEU A 56 7.91 2.35 -12.04
N THR A 57 8.58 2.79 -13.11
CA THR A 57 8.40 4.09 -13.75
C THR A 57 7.15 4.09 -14.66
N ASP A 58 6.72 5.26 -15.13
CA ASP A 58 5.53 5.37 -16.00
C ASP A 58 5.72 4.67 -17.36
N ASP A 59 6.95 4.54 -17.84
CA ASP A 59 7.29 3.99 -19.16
C ASP A 59 7.43 2.46 -19.18
N GLU A 60 7.57 1.83 -18.01
CA GLU A 60 7.72 0.37 -17.93
C GLU A 60 6.39 -0.35 -18.20
N PRO A 61 6.40 -1.60 -18.70
CA PRO A 61 5.18 -2.40 -18.73
C PRO A 61 4.66 -2.67 -17.31
N GLU A 62 3.36 -2.93 -17.19
CA GLU A 62 2.78 -3.39 -15.93
C GLU A 62 3.18 -4.83 -15.62
N GLN A 63 3.41 -5.14 -14.34
CA GLN A 63 3.65 -6.51 -13.89
C GLN A 63 2.33 -7.30 -13.89
N ASP A 64 2.43 -8.60 -14.10
CA ASP A 64 1.31 -9.50 -13.87
C ASP A 64 0.83 -9.41 -12.41
N LEU A 65 -0.46 -9.75 -12.21
CA LEU A 65 -1.11 -9.57 -10.92
C LEU A 65 -0.43 -10.38 -9.83
N ASP A 66 0.01 -11.60 -10.11
CA ASP A 66 0.62 -12.48 -9.12
C ASP A 66 1.97 -11.93 -8.65
N THR A 67 2.78 -11.42 -9.56
CA THR A 67 4.04 -10.73 -9.23
C THR A 67 3.79 -9.49 -8.37
N ALA A 68 2.81 -8.67 -8.74
CA ALA A 68 2.48 -7.45 -8.00
C ALA A 68 1.93 -7.76 -6.60
N VAL A 69 1.06 -8.76 -6.49
CA VAL A 69 0.49 -9.25 -5.22
C VAL A 69 1.58 -9.83 -4.31
N ARG A 70 2.55 -10.57 -4.86
CA ARG A 70 3.67 -11.08 -4.06
C ARG A 70 4.48 -9.96 -3.41
N PHE A 71 4.73 -8.88 -4.16
CA PHE A 71 5.40 -7.70 -3.61
C PHE A 71 4.60 -7.08 -2.46
N HIS A 72 3.29 -6.91 -2.65
CA HIS A 72 2.37 -6.38 -1.63
C HIS A 72 2.42 -7.18 -0.34
N GLN A 73 2.31 -8.50 -0.45
CA GLN A 73 2.34 -9.41 0.70
C GLN A 73 3.69 -9.34 1.43
N GLN A 74 4.81 -9.26 0.69
CA GLN A 74 6.12 -9.10 1.30
C GLN A 74 6.22 -7.79 2.09
N ARG A 75 5.77 -6.67 1.52
CA ARG A 75 5.79 -5.36 2.21
C ARG A 75 4.93 -5.35 3.46
N THR A 76 3.78 -6.01 3.45
CA THR A 76 2.97 -6.21 4.66
C THR A 76 3.75 -6.89 5.78
N VAL A 77 4.46 -7.98 5.46
CA VAL A 77 5.27 -8.71 6.44
C VAL A 77 6.45 -7.85 6.93
N ASP A 78 7.18 -7.20 6.02
CA ASP A 78 8.31 -6.35 6.36
C ASP A 78 7.90 -5.21 7.31
N ASN A 79 6.79 -4.55 7.00
CA ASN A 79 6.24 -3.48 7.83
C ASN A 79 5.87 -4.00 9.24
N LEU A 80 5.27 -5.19 9.33
CA LEU A 80 4.93 -5.81 10.61
C LEU A 80 6.19 -6.11 11.44
N ILE A 81 7.25 -6.61 10.81
CA ILE A 81 8.53 -6.87 11.48
C ILE A 81 9.12 -5.57 12.00
N GLU A 82 9.17 -4.53 11.17
CA GLU A 82 9.72 -3.23 11.56
C GLU A 82 8.91 -2.57 12.68
N LEU A 83 7.58 -2.71 12.68
CA LEU A 83 6.74 -2.20 13.76
C LEU A 83 7.04 -2.87 15.11
N ARG A 84 7.51 -4.12 15.11
CA ARG A 84 7.83 -4.89 16.32
C ARG A 84 9.27 -4.70 16.82
N THR A 85 10.12 -4.01 16.06
CA THR A 85 11.55 -3.81 16.37
C THR A 85 11.78 -2.39 16.88
#